data_AF-A0A1M3DTG6-F1
#
_entry.id   AF-A0A1M3DTG6-F1
#
_cell.length_a   1.000
_cell.length_b   1.000
_cell.length_c   1.000
_cell.angle_alpha   90.00
_cell.angle_beta   90.00
_cell.angle_gamma   90.00
#
_symmetry.space_group_name_H-M   'P 1'
#
loop_
_entity.id
_entity.type
_entity.pdbx_description
1 polymer ?
#
loop_
_entity_poly.entity_id
_entity_poly.type
_entity_poly.pdbx_seq_one_letter_code
_entity_poly.pdbx_strand_id
1 'polypeptide(L)'
;MKIKISEETVVFKLSEVEMERLLADRCLKMKIHIGKSHFGIAIDLNTYKELPDYKESLLRFLADQAEPCLMLHTTPEEIQKLVDMGKDRNGLSFRSGSVECRLQVDVRNDSRSRNKPQ
;
A
#
# COMPACT_ATOMS: atom_id res chain seq x y z
N MET A 1 5.65 3.39 6.65
CA MET A 1 5.45 2.42 5.57
C MET A 1 6.81 2.13 5.00
N LYS A 2 7.10 0.88 4.62
CA LYS A 2 8.30 0.54 3.85
C LYS A 2 7.88 0.08 2.46
N ILE A 3 8.65 0.46 1.46
CA ILE A 3 8.34 0.10 0.08
C ILE A 3 9.57 -0.53 -0.57
N LYS A 4 9.34 -1.62 -1.29
CA LYS A 4 10.32 -2.23 -2.17
C LYS A 4 9.77 -2.20 -3.59
N ILE A 5 10.49 -1.55 -4.49
CA ILE A 5 10.18 -1.51 -5.92
C ILE A 5 11.18 -2.43 -6.63
N SER A 6 10.68 -3.24 -7.55
CA SER A 6 11.43 -4.11 -8.45
C SER A 6 10.74 -4.04 -9.82
N GLU A 7 11.39 -4.57 -10.87
CA GLU A 7 10.93 -4.43 -12.26
C GLU A 7 9.46 -4.82 -12.45
N GLU A 8 9.05 -5.95 -11.89
CA GLU A 8 7.69 -6.49 -12.04
C GLU A 8 6.89 -6.48 -10.73
N THR A 9 7.43 -5.91 -9.65
CA THR A 9 6.80 -6.02 -8.33
C THR A 9 6.96 -4.76 -7.49
N VAL A 10 5.86 -4.31 -6.88
CA VAL A 10 5.87 -3.27 -5.84
C VAL A 10 5.32 -3.85 -4.54
N VAL A 11 6.12 -3.84 -3.48
CA VAL A 11 5.73 -4.35 -2.17
C VAL A 11 5.61 -3.21 -1.18
N PHE A 12 4.42 -3.01 -0.65
CA PHE A 12 4.08 -2.09 0.42
C PHE A 12 4.04 -2.88 1.73
N LYS A 13 4.87 -2.51 2.71
CA LYS A 13 4.85 -3.09 4.05
C LYS A 13 4.32 -2.07 5.04
N LEU A 14 3.22 -2.44 5.69
CA LEU A 14 2.53 -1.62 6.68
C LEU A 14 2.78 -2.13 8.09
N SER A 15 3.10 -1.21 8.99
CA SER A 15 3.05 -1.48 10.43
C SER A 15 1.59 -1.45 10.94
N GLU A 16 1.37 -1.94 12.16
CA GLU A 16 0.07 -1.88 12.83
C GLU A 16 -0.47 -0.44 12.90
N VAL A 17 0.37 0.48 13.36
CA VAL A 17 0.03 1.91 13.45
C VAL A 17 -0.34 2.49 12.08
N GLU A 18 0.27 2.01 11.00
CA GLU A 18 -0.04 2.47 9.65
C GLU A 18 -1.38 1.94 9.14
N MET A 19 -1.71 0.69 9.43
CA MET A 19 -3.03 0.13 9.13
C MET A 19 -4.12 0.83 9.93
N GLU A 20 -3.90 1.07 11.24
CA GLU A 20 -4.82 1.84 12.09
C GLU A 20 -5.06 3.25 11.55
N ARG A 21 -3.99 3.93 11.10
CA ARG A 21 -4.12 5.25 10.48
C ARG A 21 -4.97 5.21 9.22
N LEU A 22 -4.77 4.22 8.35
CA LEU A 22 -5.56 4.06 7.13
C LEU A 22 -7.03 3.80 7.46
N LEU A 23 -7.33 2.91 8.40
CA LEU A 23 -8.70 2.63 8.86
C LEU A 23 -9.37 3.83 9.54
N ALA A 24 -8.58 4.75 10.10
CA ALA A 24 -9.04 6.04 10.63
C ALA A 24 -9.11 7.14 9.55
N ASP A 25 -9.24 6.75 8.27
CA ASP A 25 -9.31 7.64 7.10
C ASP A 25 -8.10 8.58 6.92
N ARG A 26 -6.93 8.23 7.48
CA ARG A 26 -5.70 9.02 7.31
C ARG A 26 -4.85 8.45 6.19
N CYS A 27 -4.55 9.29 5.21
CA CYS A 27 -3.58 8.97 4.16
C CYS A 27 -2.19 8.69 4.74
N LEU A 28 -1.52 7.67 4.18
CA LEU A 28 -0.10 7.44 4.38
C LEU A 28 0.68 8.03 3.22
N LYS A 29 1.70 8.83 3.52
CA LYS A 29 2.61 9.40 2.53
C LYS A 29 4.04 9.17 2.98
N MET A 30 4.91 8.83 2.04
CA MET A 30 6.37 8.83 2.25
C MET A 30 7.08 9.36 1.01
N LYS A 31 8.30 9.84 1.19
CA LYS A 31 9.17 10.21 0.07
C LYS A 31 10.21 9.11 -0.14
N ILE A 32 10.46 8.76 -1.39
CA ILE A 32 11.59 7.92 -1.78
C ILE A 32 12.54 8.74 -2.65
N HIS A 33 13.83 8.45 -2.52
CA HIS A 33 14.86 9.07 -3.35
C HIS A 33 15.14 8.17 -4.56
N ILE A 34 15.09 8.77 -5.75
CA ILE A 34 15.51 8.12 -7.00
C ILE A 34 16.59 9.02 -7.61
N GLY A 35 17.85 8.59 -7.52
CA GLY A 35 18.99 9.44 -7.83
C GLY A 35 19.02 10.68 -6.94
N LYS A 36 18.99 11.87 -7.56
CA LYS A 36 18.93 13.18 -6.85
C LYS A 36 17.51 13.74 -6.71
N SER A 37 16.50 13.03 -7.25
CA SER A 37 15.10 13.44 -7.21
C SER A 37 14.39 12.78 -6.04
N HIS A 38 13.23 13.33 -5.67
CA HIS A 38 12.30 12.72 -4.72
C HIS A 38 10.99 12.39 -5.42
N PHE A 39 10.41 11.26 -5.06
CA PHE A 39 9.09 10.82 -5.51
C PHE A 39 8.22 10.55 -4.29
N GLY A 40 6.98 11.01 -4.33
CA GLY A 40 5.98 10.68 -3.33
C GLY A 40 5.49 9.26 -3.53
N ILE A 41 5.23 8.54 -2.43
CA ILE A 41 4.41 7.34 -2.46
C ILE A 41 3.30 7.48 -1.44
N ALA A 42 2.07 7.20 -1.87
CA ALA A 42 0.89 7.37 -1.04
C ALA A 42 -0.04 6.15 -1.07
N ILE A 43 -0.73 5.95 0.05
CA ILE A 43 -1.93 5.13 0.17
C ILE A 43 -3.02 6.03 0.74
N ASP A 44 -4.12 6.18 0.01
CA ASP A 44 -5.27 6.97 0.44
C ASP A 44 -6.55 6.18 0.12
N LEU A 45 -7.32 5.90 1.17
CA LEU A 45 -8.56 5.13 1.07
C LEU A 45 -9.74 6.00 0.63
N ASN A 46 -9.59 7.30 0.42
CA ASN A 46 -10.70 8.14 -0.04
C ASN A 46 -10.61 8.48 -1.53
N THR A 47 -9.41 8.44 -2.10
CA THR A 47 -9.19 8.82 -3.52
C THR A 47 -9.83 7.85 -4.51
N TYR A 48 -10.10 6.59 -4.12
CA TYR A 48 -10.78 5.65 -5.02
C TYR A 48 -12.23 6.06 -5.35
N LYS A 49 -12.87 6.85 -4.47
CA LYS A 49 -14.27 7.30 -4.64
C LYS A 49 -14.41 8.34 -5.75
N GLU A 50 -13.33 9.06 -6.06
CA GLU A 50 -13.29 10.13 -7.06
C GLU A 50 -12.88 9.62 -8.44
N LEU A 51 -12.50 8.34 -8.55
CA LEU A 51 -11.95 7.75 -9.77
C LEU A 51 -12.83 6.56 -10.22
N PRO A 52 -13.68 6.71 -11.25
CA PRO A 52 -14.57 5.64 -11.70
C PRO A 52 -13.84 4.35 -12.13
N ASP A 53 -12.59 4.49 -12.59
CA ASP A 53 -11.78 3.37 -13.11
C ASP A 53 -10.75 2.85 -12.09
N TYR A 54 -10.94 3.10 -10.79
CA TYR A 54 -9.96 2.66 -9.76
C TYR A 54 -9.74 1.14 -9.76
N LYS A 55 -10.73 0.36 -10.22
CA LYS A 55 -10.65 -1.10 -10.34
C LYS A 55 -9.74 -1.57 -11.48
N GLU A 56 -9.47 -0.72 -12.47
CA GLU A 56 -8.66 -1.09 -13.64
C GLU A 56 -7.17 -0.99 -13.37
N SER A 57 -6.74 -0.09 -12.48
CA SER A 57 -5.35 0.07 -12.09
C SER A 57 -5.26 0.56 -10.65
N LEU A 58 -4.91 -0.37 -9.75
CA LEU A 58 -4.74 -0.09 -8.33
C LEU A 58 -3.45 0.68 -8.06
N LEU A 59 -2.44 0.55 -8.90
CA LEU A 59 -1.24 1.38 -8.85
C LEU A 59 -1.32 2.47 -9.92
N ARG A 60 -1.25 3.74 -9.53
CA ARG A 60 -1.30 4.88 -10.46
C ARG A 60 -0.14 5.83 -10.25
N PHE A 61 0.32 6.42 -11.33
CA PHE A 61 1.28 7.51 -11.31
C PHE A 61 0.55 8.84 -11.49
N LEU A 62 0.72 9.73 -10.53
CA LEU A 62 0.15 11.07 -10.50
C LEU A 62 1.28 12.06 -10.78
N ALA A 63 1.37 12.51 -12.03
CA ALA A 63 2.44 13.38 -12.53
C ALA A 63 2.16 14.87 -12.36
N ASP A 64 0.89 15.22 -12.18
CA ASP A 64 0.33 16.58 -12.11
C ASP A 64 0.37 17.19 -10.70
N GLN A 65 0.95 16.47 -9.75
CA GLN A 65 1.20 16.94 -8.39
C GLN A 65 2.47 17.80 -8.34
N ALA A 66 2.57 18.68 -7.33
CA ALA A 66 3.79 19.45 -7.07
C ALA A 66 5.03 18.54 -6.89
N GLU A 67 4.82 17.30 -6.44
CA GLU A 67 5.81 16.23 -6.42
C GLU A 67 5.21 14.98 -7.09
N PRO A 68 5.87 14.38 -8.11
CA PRO A 68 5.36 13.19 -8.77
C PRO A 68 5.13 12.06 -7.76
N CYS A 69 3.96 11.42 -7.82
CA CYS A 69 3.53 10.47 -6.80
C CYS A 69 3.10 9.14 -7.41
N LEU A 70 3.61 8.03 -6.86
CA LEU A 70 3.03 6.71 -7.07
C LEU A 70 1.98 6.47 -5.99
N MET A 71 0.73 6.27 -6.38
CA MET A 71 -0.38 6.04 -5.44
C MET A 71 -0.89 4.61 -5.58
N LEU A 72 -1.01 3.93 -4.44
CA LEU A 72 -1.76 2.69 -4.34
C LEU A 72 -3.20 3.03 -3.93
N HIS A 73 -4.14 2.78 -4.84
CA HIS A 73 -5.56 2.74 -4.56
C HIS A 73 -5.91 1.38 -3.96
N THR A 74 -6.52 1.42 -2.78
CA THR A 74 -7.04 0.26 -2.08
C THR A 74 -8.27 0.69 -1.28
N THR A 75 -8.95 -0.25 -0.62
CA THR A 75 -10.18 0.01 0.11
C THR A 75 -10.04 -0.31 1.60
N PRO A 76 -10.89 0.25 2.47
CA PRO A 76 -10.93 -0.12 3.88
C PRO A 76 -11.08 -1.61 4.11
N GLU A 77 -11.85 -2.31 3.26
CA GLU A 77 -12.05 -3.76 3.36
C GLU A 77 -10.75 -4.54 3.12
N GLU A 78 -9.93 -4.13 2.16
CA GLU A 78 -8.62 -4.76 1.92
C GLU A 78 -7.63 -4.47 3.06
N ILE A 79 -7.66 -3.26 3.63
CA ILE A 79 -6.86 -2.96 4.84
C ILE A 79 -7.33 -3.81 6.02
N GLN A 80 -8.64 -3.96 6.21
CA GLN A 80 -9.18 -4.80 7.28
C GLN A 80 -8.79 -6.27 7.11
N LYS A 81 -8.86 -6.82 5.89
CA LYS A 81 -8.36 -8.18 5.60
C LYS A 81 -6.90 -8.33 6.01
N LEU A 82 -6.05 -7.37 5.67
CA LEU A 82 -4.64 -7.40 6.06
C LEU A 82 -4.45 -7.34 7.58
N VAL A 83 -5.28 -6.55 8.28
CA VAL A 83 -5.31 -6.53 9.74
C VAL A 83 -5.69 -7.91 10.30
N ASP A 84 -6.75 -8.52 9.78
CA ASP A 84 -7.27 -9.82 10.22
C ASP A 84 -6.29 -10.98 9.95
N MET A 85 -5.43 -10.85 8.95
CA MET A 85 -4.35 -11.82 8.67
C MET A 85 -3.30 -11.89 9.80
N GLY A 86 -3.15 -10.85 10.62
CA GLY A 86 -2.15 -10.79 11.69
C GLY A 86 -0.71 -10.84 11.15
N LYS A 87 0.20 -11.58 11.81
CA LYS A 87 1.60 -11.76 11.36
C LYS A 87 1.73 -12.68 10.14
N ASP A 88 1.16 -12.27 9.02
CA ASP A 88 1.31 -12.95 7.74
C ASP A 88 2.31 -12.22 6.83
N ARG A 89 3.28 -12.98 6.30
CA ARG A 89 4.35 -12.46 5.43
C ARG A 89 3.97 -12.37 3.96
N ASN A 90 2.93 -13.08 3.55
CA ASN A 90 2.46 -13.13 2.17
C ASN A 90 1.60 -11.90 1.89
N GLY A 91 0.71 -11.56 2.82
CA GLY A 91 -0.21 -10.42 2.71
C GLY A 91 -1.17 -10.57 1.54
N LEU A 92 -1.63 -9.45 1.02
CA LEU A 92 -2.52 -9.36 -0.15
C LEU A 92 -1.70 -9.12 -1.41
N SER A 93 -2.11 -9.73 -2.53
CA SER A 93 -1.50 -9.51 -3.84
C SER A 93 -2.57 -9.15 -4.86
N PHE A 94 -2.25 -8.18 -5.72
CA PHE A 94 -3.12 -7.67 -6.77
C PHE A 94 -2.28 -7.26 -7.98
N ARG A 95 -2.85 -7.35 -9.17
CA ARG A 95 -2.17 -7.01 -10.42
C ARG A 95 -2.62 -5.65 -10.95
N SER A 96 -1.66 -4.87 -11.45
CA SER A 96 -1.88 -3.62 -12.15
C SER A 96 -1.12 -3.69 -13.48
N GLY A 97 -1.80 -4.12 -14.54
CA GLY A 97 -1.14 -4.47 -15.81
C GLY A 97 -0.15 -5.63 -15.62
N SER A 98 1.12 -5.41 -16.00
CA SER A 98 2.22 -6.37 -15.82
C SER A 98 2.87 -6.35 -14.43
N VAL A 99 2.52 -5.38 -13.58
CA VAL A 99 3.13 -5.21 -12.26
C VAL A 99 2.31 -5.94 -11.20
N GLU A 100 2.94 -6.82 -10.44
CA GLU A 100 2.37 -7.38 -9.21
C GLU A 100 2.57 -6.40 -8.05
N CYS A 101 1.48 -5.99 -7.43
CA CYS A 101 1.53 -5.17 -6.23
C CYS A 101 1.14 -6.02 -5.02
N ARG A 102 1.93 -5.92 -3.95
CA ARG A 102 1.69 -6.66 -2.71
C ARG A 102 1.55 -5.70 -1.54
N LEU A 103 0.52 -5.91 -0.73
CA LEU A 103 0.32 -5.23 0.53
C LEU A 103 0.56 -6.22 1.67
N GLN A 104 1.60 -5.98 2.46
CA GLN A 104 2.09 -6.92 3.46
C GLN A 104 2.16 -6.27 4.83
N VAL A 105 2.09 -7.10 5.86
CA VAL A 105 2.39 -6.69 7.23
C VAL A 105 3.91 -6.61 7.41
N ASP A 106 4.40 -5.54 8.04
CA ASP A 106 5.78 -5.46 8.49
C ASP A 106 5.99 -6.36 9.73
N VAL A 107 6.06 -7.67 9.50
CA VAL A 107 6.13 -8.70 10.54
C VAL A 107 7.22 -8.50 11.58
N ARG A 108 8.29 -7.75 11.25
CA ARG A 108 9.39 -7.43 12.18
C ARG A 108 8.99 -6.41 13.24
N ASN A 109 8.06 -5.54 12.89
CA ASN A 109 7.55 -4.45 13.72
C ASN A 109 6.09 -4.69 14.14
N ASP A 110 5.61 -5.92 13.98
CA ASP A 110 4.26 -6.32 14.33
C ASP A 110 4.27 -6.94 15.74
N SER A 111 3.35 -6.52 16.59
CA SER A 111 3.21 -6.97 17.97
C SER A 111 2.19 -8.11 18.11
N ARG A 112 1.26 -8.23 17.17
CA ARG A 112 0.17 -9.22 17.18
C ARG A 112 0.68 -10.66 17.11
N SER A 113 -0.19 -11.61 17.44
CA SER A 113 0.12 -13.03 17.36
C SER A 113 0.12 -13.50 15.90
N ARG A 114 0.84 -14.58 15.60
CA ARG A 114 0.70 -15.26 14.31
C ARG A 114 -0.62 -16.03 14.32
N ASN A 115 -1.56 -15.65 13.45
CA ASN A 115 -2.75 -16.46 13.22
C ASN A 115 -2.30 -17.77 12.59
N LYS A 116 -2.62 -18.90 13.25
CA LYS A 116 -2.39 -20.22 12.65
C LYS A 116 -3.30 -20.30 11.41
N PRO A 117 -2.79 -20.69 10.23
CA PRO A 117 -3.68 -21.00 9.12
C PRO A 117 -4.64 -22.11 9.58
N GLN A 118 -5.94 -21.89 9.40
CA GLN A 118 -6.95 -22.96 9.47
C GLN A 118 -6.84 -23.83 8.23
#